data_AF-A0A382W8B0-F1
#
_entry.id   AF-A0A382W8B0-F1
#
_cell.length_a   1.000
_cell.length_b   1.000
_cell.length_c   1.000
_cell.angle_alpha   90.00
_cell.angle_beta   90.00
_cell.angle_gamma   90.00
#
_symmetry.space_group_name_H-M   'P 1'
#
loop_
_entity.id
_entity.type
_entity.pdbx_description
1 polymer ?
#
loop_
_entity_poly.entity_id
_entity_poly.type
_entity_poly.pdbx_seq_one_letter_code
_entity_poly.pdbx_strand_id
1 'polypeptide(L)'
;MDLPIYFISDIHLMLNDSEDEQQRQRKLYRFMNYVRTTRGTLFFVGDLFDFYFEYPDMVPKAYFEFYNKAYQLKKAGVDLRFIVGNHDYWLMDFMKKKIMNKTYFDDTTFSVNGKNFYITHGDGILSWDWGYRLLKLIIRSPFFIWCFRWIHPTISYKIGRRISRSGRHPAHSEESKTDI
;
A
#
# COMPACT_ATOMS: atom_id res chain seq x y z
N MET A 1 -2.43 20.17 -6.20
CA MET A 1 -2.07 19.41 -4.99
C MET A 1 -2.00 20.42 -3.87
N ASP A 2 -2.57 20.08 -2.74
CA ASP A 2 -2.63 20.97 -1.59
C ASP A 2 -1.42 20.73 -0.69
N LEU A 3 -0.81 21.81 -0.23
CA LEU A 3 0.34 21.78 0.66
C LEU A 3 -0.15 21.77 2.12
N PRO A 4 0.58 21.10 3.04
CA PRO A 4 1.80 20.31 2.84
C PRO A 4 1.56 18.95 2.17
N ILE A 5 2.62 18.38 1.58
CA ILE A 5 2.59 17.03 1.00
C ILE A 5 3.28 16.05 1.96
N TYR A 6 2.59 14.97 2.26
CA TYR A 6 3.07 13.90 3.13
C TYR A 6 3.27 12.61 2.33
N PHE A 7 4.31 11.86 2.68
CA PHE A 7 4.61 10.57 2.09
C PHE A 7 4.76 9.52 3.20
N ILE A 8 4.12 8.37 3.03
CA ILE A 8 4.25 7.19 3.89
C ILE A 8 4.30 5.94 3.03
N SER A 9 5.09 4.95 3.41
CA SER A 9 5.26 3.66 2.72
C SER A 9 5.45 2.53 3.75
N ASP A 10 5.39 1.27 3.28
CA ASP A 10 5.84 0.08 4.03
C ASP A 10 5.19 -0.08 5.41
N ILE A 11 3.91 0.24 5.50
CA ILE A 11 3.15 0.13 6.76
C ILE A 11 2.80 -1.33 7.03
N HIS A 12 2.49 -2.11 5.99
CA HIS A 12 2.11 -3.51 6.04
C HIS A 12 0.99 -3.83 7.03
N LEU A 13 -0.14 -3.11 6.99
CA LEU A 13 -1.32 -3.38 7.82
C LEU A 13 -1.71 -4.86 7.75
N MET A 14 -1.75 -5.50 8.92
CA MET A 14 -1.88 -6.95 9.04
C MET A 14 -3.35 -7.38 9.02
N LEU A 15 -3.60 -8.59 8.53
CA LEU A 15 -4.94 -9.18 8.55
C LEU A 15 -5.38 -9.67 9.93
N ASN A 16 -4.43 -9.83 10.86
CA ASN A 16 -4.69 -10.26 12.22
C ASN A 16 -4.59 -9.07 13.17
N ASP A 17 -5.53 -8.98 14.11
CA ASP A 17 -5.60 -7.92 15.09
C ASP A 17 -4.78 -8.28 16.34
N SER A 18 -3.46 -8.31 16.21
CA SER A 18 -2.55 -8.46 17.36
C SER A 18 -2.35 -7.14 18.08
N GLU A 19 -1.88 -7.17 19.33
CA GLU A 19 -1.57 -5.95 20.08
C GLU A 19 -0.55 -5.05 19.35
N ASP A 20 0.46 -5.66 18.73
CA ASP A 20 1.45 -4.94 17.90
C ASP A 20 0.79 -4.26 16.71
N GLU A 21 -0.17 -4.93 16.06
CA GLU A 21 -0.91 -4.34 14.93
C GLU A 21 -1.76 -3.17 15.40
N GLN A 22 -2.45 -3.31 16.54
CA GLN A 22 -3.22 -2.21 17.11
C GLN A 22 -2.32 -1.01 17.46
N GLN A 23 -1.11 -1.25 17.97
CA GLN A 23 -0.14 -0.18 18.23
C GLN A 23 0.28 0.52 16.93
N ARG A 24 0.56 -0.23 15.87
CA ARG A 24 0.92 0.31 14.55
C ARG A 24 -0.23 1.12 13.95
N GLN A 25 -1.45 0.59 13.99
CA GLN A 25 -2.66 1.29 13.56
C GLN A 25 -2.88 2.58 14.35
N ARG A 26 -2.71 2.57 15.67
CA ARG A 26 -2.79 3.78 16.50
C ARG A 26 -1.81 4.86 16.05
N LYS A 27 -0.57 4.50 15.75
CA LYS A 27 0.45 5.44 15.24
C LYS A 27 0.03 6.02 13.88
N LEU A 28 -0.38 5.15 12.96
CA LEU A 28 -0.87 5.55 11.64
C LEU A 28 -2.07 6.50 11.73
N TYR A 29 -3.10 6.14 12.51
CA TYR A 29 -4.32 6.92 12.60
C TYR A 29 -4.11 8.25 13.34
N ARG A 30 -3.16 8.30 14.29
CA ARG A 30 -2.72 9.56 14.89
C ARG A 30 -2.08 10.48 13.83
N PHE A 31 -1.24 9.93 12.96
CA PHE A 31 -0.65 10.68 11.86
C PHE A 31 -1.71 11.14 10.84
N MET A 32 -2.62 10.26 10.42
CA MET A 32 -3.72 10.64 9.52
C MET A 32 -4.60 11.75 10.13
N ASN A 33 -4.83 11.73 11.44
CA ASN A 33 -5.52 12.81 12.14
C ASN A 33 -4.78 14.15 12.06
N TYR A 34 -3.45 14.13 12.14
CA TYR A 34 -2.63 15.34 11.95
C TYR A 34 -2.74 15.85 10.50
N VAL A 35 -2.62 14.98 9.50
CA VAL A 35 -2.80 15.38 8.10
C VAL A 35 -4.19 16.00 7.85
N ARG A 36 -5.22 15.50 8.53
CA ARG A 36 -6.57 16.06 8.47
C ARG A 36 -6.63 17.53 8.91
N THR A 37 -5.77 17.98 9.84
CA THR A 37 -5.80 19.38 10.30
C THR A 37 -5.19 20.33 9.26
N THR A 38 -4.19 19.87 8.52
CA THR A 38 -3.52 20.68 7.49
C THR A 38 -4.24 20.66 6.15
N ARG A 39 -5.11 19.66 5.90
CA ARG A 39 -5.86 19.48 4.64
C ARG A 39 -4.94 19.44 3.41
N GLY A 40 -3.73 18.92 3.60
CA GLY A 40 -2.75 18.78 2.53
C GLY A 40 -2.97 17.54 1.66
N THR A 41 -1.91 17.11 0.98
CA THR A 41 -1.90 15.90 0.16
C THR A 41 -1.19 14.76 0.90
N LEU A 42 -1.78 13.57 0.94
CA LEU A 42 -1.17 12.38 1.52
C LEU A 42 -0.94 11.31 0.45
N PHE A 43 0.32 10.98 0.23
CA PHE A 43 0.76 9.87 -0.60
C PHE A 43 1.03 8.63 0.24
N PHE A 44 0.38 7.55 -0.13
CA PHE A 44 0.75 6.19 0.23
C PHE A 44 1.62 5.63 -0.89
N VAL A 45 2.87 5.29 -0.61
CA VAL A 45 3.89 4.91 -1.59
C VAL A 45 4.17 3.40 -1.48
N GLY A 46 3.14 2.61 -1.77
CA GLY A 46 3.18 1.15 -1.76
C GLY A 46 3.21 0.50 -0.37
N ASP A 47 2.90 -0.79 -0.36
CA ASP A 47 2.95 -1.69 0.79
C ASP A 47 2.28 -1.13 2.05
N LEU A 48 1.13 -0.49 1.84
CA LEU A 48 0.25 -0.07 2.93
C LEU A 48 -0.36 -1.30 3.63
N PHE A 49 -0.70 -2.32 2.87
CA PHE A 49 -1.28 -3.55 3.38
C PHE A 49 -0.30 -4.70 3.24
N ASP A 50 -0.36 -5.61 4.21
CA ASP A 50 0.43 -6.85 4.19
C ASP A 50 -0.03 -7.82 3.09
N PHE A 51 -1.32 -7.80 2.75
CA PHE A 51 -1.87 -8.43 1.54
C PHE A 51 -3.24 -7.83 1.24
N TYR A 52 -3.40 -7.28 0.04
CA TYR A 52 -4.65 -6.66 -0.38
C TYR A 52 -5.11 -7.16 -1.74
N PHE A 53 -6.27 -7.79 -1.78
CA PHE A 53 -6.92 -8.18 -3.01
C PHE A 53 -8.37 -7.75 -3.01
N GLU A 54 -8.74 -6.80 -3.87
CA GLU A 54 -10.11 -6.36 -3.99
C GLU A 54 -10.93 -7.33 -4.85
N TYR A 55 -12.09 -7.76 -4.34
CA TYR A 55 -13.09 -8.49 -5.11
C TYR A 55 -14.18 -7.50 -5.57
N PRO A 56 -14.93 -7.81 -6.65
CA PRO A 56 -15.98 -6.93 -7.16
C PRO A 56 -16.98 -6.46 -6.10
N ASP A 57 -17.43 -7.40 -5.27
CA ASP A 57 -18.50 -7.18 -4.31
C ASP A 57 -18.01 -7.28 -2.85
N MET A 58 -16.70 -7.40 -2.64
CA MET A 58 -16.13 -7.66 -1.32
C MET A 58 -14.78 -6.99 -1.12
N VAL A 59 -14.66 -6.36 0.05
CA VAL A 59 -13.39 -5.85 0.59
C VAL A 59 -13.08 -6.54 1.91
N PRO A 60 -11.80 -6.75 2.24
CA PRO A 60 -11.42 -7.40 3.49
C PRO A 60 -11.80 -6.55 4.71
N LYS A 61 -12.64 -7.12 5.58
CA LYS A 61 -13.09 -6.47 6.83
C LYS A 61 -11.97 -6.11 7.81
N ALA A 62 -10.81 -6.78 7.71
CA ALA A 62 -9.65 -6.50 8.58
C ALA A 62 -9.15 -5.05 8.45
N TYR A 63 -9.39 -4.41 7.31
CA TYR A 63 -8.94 -3.04 7.03
C TYR A 63 -10.05 -2.00 7.18
N PHE A 64 -11.16 -2.36 7.83
CA PHE A 64 -12.32 -1.49 8.01
C PHE A 64 -11.96 -0.14 8.65
N GLU A 65 -11.18 -0.15 9.73
CA GLU A 65 -10.75 1.06 10.42
C GLU A 65 -9.95 2.00 9.51
N PHE A 66 -9.05 1.43 8.70
CA PHE A 66 -8.30 2.21 7.71
C PHE A 66 -9.24 2.83 6.68
N TYR A 67 -10.19 2.07 6.11
CA TYR A 67 -11.14 2.59 5.13
C TYR A 67 -11.97 3.73 5.70
N ASN A 68 -12.49 3.56 6.91
CA ASN A 68 -13.24 4.58 7.63
C ASN A 68 -12.40 5.85 7.78
N LYS A 69 -11.16 5.71 8.25
CA LYS A 69 -10.25 6.83 8.46
C LYS A 69 -9.92 7.57 7.17
N ALA A 70 -9.53 6.83 6.13
CA ALA A 70 -9.19 7.39 4.82
C ALA A 70 -10.40 8.10 4.19
N TYR A 71 -11.60 7.51 4.29
CA TYR A 71 -12.83 8.14 3.81
C TYR A 71 -13.14 9.46 4.54
N GLN A 72 -12.94 9.51 5.86
CA GLN A 72 -13.09 10.74 6.63
C GLN A 72 -12.08 11.82 6.21
N LEU A 73 -10.83 11.45 5.95
CA LEU A 73 -9.81 12.37 5.46
C LEU A 73 -10.18 12.96 4.09
N LYS A 74 -10.59 12.10 3.15
CA LYS A 74 -11.06 12.53 1.82
C LYS A 74 -12.24 13.48 1.92
N LYS A 75 -13.22 13.19 2.79
CA LYS A 75 -14.35 14.10 3.06
C LYS A 75 -13.95 15.41 3.72
N ALA A 76 -12.88 15.41 4.51
CA ALA A 76 -12.34 16.62 5.14
C ALA A 76 -11.51 17.50 4.18
N GLY A 77 -11.36 17.07 2.91
CA GLY A 77 -10.63 17.80 1.87
C GLY A 77 -9.16 17.42 1.72
N VAL A 78 -8.70 16.34 2.34
CA VAL A 78 -7.34 15.83 2.14
C VAL A 78 -7.26 15.12 0.78
N ASP A 79 -6.27 15.47 -0.04
CA ASP A 79 -6.00 14.78 -1.32
C ASP A 79 -5.25 13.48 -1.07
N LEU A 80 -5.94 12.33 -1.15
CA LEU A 80 -5.36 11.01 -0.92
C LEU A 80 -4.87 10.38 -2.23
N ARG A 81 -3.57 10.11 -2.29
CA ARG A 81 -2.91 9.51 -3.45
C ARG A 81 -2.28 8.19 -3.08
N PHE A 82 -2.43 7.19 -3.93
CA PHE A 82 -1.95 5.84 -3.67
C PHE A 82 -1.11 5.33 -4.83
N ILE A 83 0.15 5.03 -4.59
CA ILE A 83 1.00 4.29 -5.52
C ILE A 83 1.00 2.86 -5.02
N VAL A 84 0.69 1.92 -5.91
CA VAL A 84 0.63 0.51 -5.54
C VAL A 84 2.02 -0.05 -5.27
N GLY A 85 2.11 -0.92 -4.28
CA GLY A 85 3.27 -1.76 -4.02
C GLY A 85 3.03 -3.18 -4.52
N ASN A 86 3.73 -4.12 -3.92
CA ASN A 86 3.66 -5.53 -4.30
C ASN A 86 2.61 -6.30 -3.52
N HIS A 87 2.38 -5.88 -2.29
CA HIS A 87 1.40 -6.51 -1.43
C HIS A 87 -0.02 -6.00 -1.69
N ASP A 88 -0.15 -4.87 -2.39
CA ASP A 88 -1.42 -4.16 -2.59
C ASP A 88 -1.64 -3.66 -4.02
N TYR A 89 -1.09 -4.39 -5.00
CA TYR A 89 -1.30 -4.13 -6.43
C TYR A 89 -2.76 -4.26 -6.87
N TRP A 90 -3.51 -5.21 -6.30
CA TRP A 90 -4.80 -5.67 -6.83
C TRP A 90 -5.98 -4.80 -6.37
N LEU A 91 -5.92 -3.52 -6.68
CA LEU A 91 -6.96 -2.53 -6.36
C LEU A 91 -8.06 -2.48 -7.43
N MET A 92 -9.31 -2.33 -6.98
CA MET A 92 -10.46 -2.10 -7.85
C MET A 92 -11.18 -0.78 -7.49
N ASP A 93 -12.47 -0.70 -7.77
CA ASP A 93 -13.25 0.53 -7.77
C ASP A 93 -13.44 1.11 -6.37
N PHE A 94 -13.47 0.27 -5.33
CA PHE A 94 -13.57 0.74 -3.95
C PHE A 94 -12.35 1.58 -3.59
N MET A 95 -11.12 1.06 -3.74
CA MET A 95 -9.95 1.89 -3.43
C MET A 95 -9.78 3.06 -4.40
N LYS A 96 -9.92 2.81 -5.71
CA LYS A 96 -9.66 3.84 -6.73
C LYS A 96 -10.65 4.99 -6.71
N LYS A 97 -11.94 4.73 -6.46
CA LYS A 97 -13.01 5.73 -6.58
C LYS A 97 -13.55 6.16 -5.22
N LYS A 98 -13.72 5.24 -4.27
CA LYS A 98 -14.31 5.57 -2.95
C LYS A 98 -13.28 6.11 -1.99
N ILE A 99 -12.16 5.40 -1.80
CA ILE A 99 -11.20 5.74 -0.75
C ILE A 99 -10.16 6.77 -1.21
N MET A 100 -9.52 6.56 -2.35
CA MET A 100 -8.46 7.45 -2.86
C MET A 100 -9.03 8.51 -3.79
N ASN A 101 -8.28 9.60 -3.98
CA ASN A 101 -8.51 10.60 -5.03
C ASN A 101 -7.81 10.19 -6.32
N LYS A 102 -6.60 9.62 -6.22
CA LYS A 102 -5.85 9.11 -7.36
C LYS A 102 -5.02 7.89 -6.98
N THR A 103 -5.00 6.90 -7.88
CA THR A 103 -4.19 5.69 -7.74
C THR A 103 -3.23 5.56 -8.93
N TYR A 104 -2.01 5.11 -8.67
CA TYR A 104 -0.94 4.93 -9.64
C TYR A 104 -0.46 3.48 -9.58
N PHE A 105 -0.45 2.80 -10.73
CA PHE A 105 -0.01 1.41 -10.84
C PHE A 105 1.48 1.27 -11.16
N ASP A 106 2.10 2.38 -11.55
CA ASP A 106 3.49 2.52 -11.95
C ASP A 106 4.08 3.79 -11.32
N ASP A 107 5.38 3.96 -11.48
CA ASP A 107 6.10 5.15 -11.03
C ASP A 107 5.48 6.43 -11.58
N THR A 108 5.45 7.48 -10.76
CA THR A 108 4.82 8.75 -11.13
C THR A 108 5.76 9.92 -10.91
N THR A 109 5.74 10.84 -11.87
CA THR A 109 6.35 12.16 -11.73
C THR A 109 5.28 13.22 -11.57
N PHE A 110 5.59 14.27 -10.82
CA PHE A 110 4.76 15.45 -10.73
C PHE A 110 5.58 16.66 -10.27
N SER A 111 5.04 17.86 -10.52
CA SER A 111 5.69 19.12 -10.15
C SER A 111 4.80 19.91 -9.21
N VAL A 112 5.36 20.42 -8.11
CA VAL A 112 4.67 21.32 -7.17
C VAL A 112 5.63 22.42 -6.73
N ASN A 113 5.17 23.67 -6.76
CA ASN A 113 5.97 24.86 -6.42
C ASN A 113 7.33 24.92 -7.12
N GLY A 114 7.37 24.59 -8.42
CA GLY A 114 8.60 24.60 -9.23
C GLY A 114 9.59 23.48 -8.90
N LYS A 115 9.25 22.56 -7.98
CA LYS A 115 10.04 21.36 -7.70
C LYS A 115 9.45 20.16 -8.42
N ASN A 116 10.32 19.34 -9.00
CA ASN A 116 9.94 18.09 -9.65
C ASN A 116 10.18 16.93 -8.69
N PHE A 117 9.19 16.05 -8.59
CA PHE A 117 9.23 14.85 -7.76
C PHE A 117 9.08 13.63 -8.65
N TYR A 118 9.93 12.63 -8.41
CA TYR A 118 9.78 11.27 -8.92
C TYR A 118 9.43 10.37 -7.74
N ILE A 119 8.30 9.69 -7.80
CA ILE A 119 7.91 8.72 -6.79
C ILE A 119 7.88 7.33 -7.41
N THR A 120 8.58 6.42 -6.76
CA THR A 120 8.55 4.98 -7.02
C THR A 120 8.36 4.25 -5.70
N HIS A 121 7.73 3.08 -5.73
CA HIS A 121 7.72 2.17 -4.60
C HIS A 121 9.11 1.52 -4.39
N GLY A 122 9.92 1.40 -5.44
CA GLY A 122 11.30 0.93 -5.33
C GLY A 122 11.51 -0.55 -5.62
N ASP A 123 10.46 -1.28 -5.99
CA ASP A 123 10.48 -2.72 -6.13
C ASP A 123 10.98 -3.22 -7.49
N GLY A 124 11.91 -4.18 -7.48
CA GLY A 124 12.50 -4.74 -8.68
C GLY A 124 13.47 -3.78 -9.41
N ILE A 125 14.00 -2.77 -8.72
CA ILE A 125 15.05 -1.88 -9.22
C ILE A 125 16.40 -2.61 -9.34
N LEU A 126 16.63 -3.61 -8.50
CA LEU A 126 17.89 -4.35 -8.46
C LEU A 126 18.03 -5.24 -9.70
N SER A 127 19.14 -5.08 -10.42
CA SER A 127 19.39 -5.73 -11.71
C SER A 127 19.49 -7.25 -11.64
N TRP A 128 19.79 -7.80 -10.47
CA TRP A 128 19.94 -9.25 -10.25
C TRP A 128 18.64 -9.98 -9.92
N ASP A 129 17.53 -9.25 -9.69
CA ASP A 129 16.28 -9.86 -9.20
C ASP A 129 15.34 -10.32 -10.33
N TRP A 130 15.89 -11.10 -11.27
CA TRP A 130 15.17 -11.55 -12.47
C TRP A 130 13.97 -12.44 -12.16
N GLY A 131 14.10 -13.32 -11.17
CA GLY A 131 13.02 -14.23 -10.74
C GLY A 131 11.82 -13.46 -10.19
N TYR A 132 12.09 -12.47 -9.34
CA TYR A 132 11.05 -11.60 -8.82
C TYR A 132 10.38 -10.75 -9.90
N ARG A 133 11.15 -10.20 -10.85
CA ARG A 133 10.59 -9.43 -11.99
C ARG A 133 9.66 -10.28 -12.85
N LEU A 134 10.01 -11.54 -13.10
CA LEU A 134 9.14 -12.47 -13.83
C LEU A 134 7.87 -12.80 -13.02
N LEU A 135 8.02 -13.10 -11.73
CA LEU A 135 6.88 -13.34 -10.85
C LEU A 135 5.93 -12.15 -10.82
N LYS A 136 6.48 -10.93 -10.66
CA LYS A 136 5.76 -9.65 -10.70
C LYS A 136 4.95 -9.52 -12.00
N LEU A 137 5.54 -9.84 -13.15
CA LEU A 137 4.83 -9.79 -14.44
C LEU A 137 3.65 -10.77 -14.47
N ILE A 138 3.83 -11.98 -13.96
CA ILE A 138 2.79 -13.02 -13.93
C ILE A 138 1.64 -12.60 -13.01
N ILE A 139 1.93 -12.21 -11.77
CA ILE A 139 0.91 -11.90 -10.76
C ILE A 139 0.14 -10.60 -11.05
N ARG A 140 0.74 -9.69 -11.83
CA ARG A 140 0.10 -8.46 -12.30
C ARG A 140 -0.63 -8.64 -13.64
N SER A 141 -0.51 -9.80 -14.29
CA SER A 141 -1.19 -10.05 -15.57
C SER A 141 -2.71 -10.08 -15.41
N PRO A 142 -3.49 -9.51 -16.35
CA PRO A 142 -4.96 -9.54 -16.29
C PRO A 142 -5.53 -10.95 -16.21
N PHE A 143 -4.88 -11.92 -16.87
CA PHE A 143 -5.28 -13.33 -16.83
C PHE A 143 -5.10 -13.93 -15.43
N PHE A 144 -3.95 -13.72 -14.79
CA PHE A 144 -3.72 -14.20 -13.43
C PHE A 144 -4.71 -13.57 -12.45
N ILE A 145 -4.90 -12.24 -12.53
CA ILE A 145 -5.85 -11.52 -11.69
C ILE A 145 -7.26 -12.06 -11.91
N TRP A 146 -7.66 -12.31 -13.16
CA TRP A 146 -8.94 -12.92 -13.50
C TRP A 146 -9.10 -14.31 -12.87
N CYS A 147 -8.13 -15.20 -13.01
CA CYS A 147 -8.14 -16.53 -12.40
C CYS A 147 -8.19 -16.45 -10.87
N PHE A 148 -7.37 -15.58 -10.26
CA PHE A 148 -7.29 -15.44 -8.81
C PHE A 148 -8.59 -14.92 -8.20
N ARG A 149 -9.39 -14.13 -8.93
CA ARG A 149 -10.72 -13.66 -8.49
C ARG A 149 -11.74 -14.79 -8.30
N TRP A 150 -11.58 -15.90 -9.00
CA TRP A 150 -12.47 -17.07 -8.84
C TRP A 150 -12.13 -17.89 -7.59
N ILE A 151 -10.95 -17.66 -6.99
CA ILE A 151 -10.60 -18.28 -5.72
C ILE A 151 -11.43 -17.62 -4.62
N HIS A 152 -12.12 -18.44 -3.84
CA HIS A 152 -12.94 -17.95 -2.73
C HIS A 152 -12.11 -17.03 -1.81
N PRO A 153 -12.61 -15.82 -1.43
CA PRO A 153 -11.82 -14.83 -0.69
C PRO A 153 -11.13 -15.39 0.56
N THR A 154 -11.81 -16.26 1.32
CA THR A 154 -11.22 -16.93 2.50
C THR A 154 -9.96 -17.71 2.18
N ILE A 155 -9.89 -18.36 1.01
CA ILE A 155 -8.72 -19.14 0.58
C ILE A 155 -7.62 -18.19 0.15
N SER A 156 -7.93 -17.21 -0.69
CA SER A 156 -6.97 -16.19 -1.16
C SER A 156 -6.30 -15.44 0.00
N TYR A 157 -7.08 -15.02 0.99
CA TYR A 157 -6.56 -14.37 2.20
C TYR A 157 -5.87 -15.34 3.18
N LYS A 158 -6.11 -16.65 3.09
CA LYS A 158 -5.27 -17.65 3.79
C LYS A 158 -3.91 -17.80 3.10
N ILE A 159 -3.88 -17.80 1.76
CA ILE A 159 -2.64 -17.84 0.97
C ILE A 159 -1.80 -16.60 1.23
N GLY A 160 -2.39 -15.40 1.11
CA GLY A 160 -1.70 -14.14 1.38
C GLY A 160 -1.08 -14.09 2.79
N ARG A 161 -1.80 -14.55 3.82
CA ARG A 161 -1.26 -14.65 5.19
C ARG A 161 -0.06 -15.58 5.31
N ARG A 162 -0.01 -16.67 4.55
CA ARG A 162 1.14 -17.59 4.58
C ARG A 162 2.35 -16.96 3.90
N ILE A 163 2.14 -16.35 2.72
CA ILE A 163 3.20 -15.72 1.94
C ILE A 163 3.82 -14.56 2.71
N SER A 164 3.02 -13.69 3.33
CA SER A 164 3.52 -12.59 4.16
C SER A 164 4.39 -13.08 5.32
N ARG A 165 3.97 -14.15 6.04
CA ARG A 165 4.74 -14.70 7.16
C ARG A 165 6.09 -15.26 6.71
N SER A 166 6.15 -15.84 5.52
CA SER A 166 7.38 -16.38 4.94
C SER A 166 8.31 -15.31 4.37
N GLY A 167 7.77 -14.17 3.92
CA GLY A 167 8.52 -13.03 3.39
C GLY A 167 9.19 -12.16 4.46
N ARG A 168 8.90 -12.38 5.76
CA ARG A 168 9.66 -11.79 6.86
C ARG A 168 11.04 -12.44 6.94
N HIS A 169 11.92 -12.05 6.02
CA HIS A 169 13.35 -12.20 6.26
C HIS A 169 13.71 -11.46 7.56
N PRO A 170 14.67 -11.97 8.35
CA PRO A 170 15.12 -11.29 9.55
C PRO A 170 15.49 -9.85 9.16
N ALA A 171 15.13 -8.90 10.03
CA ALA A 171 15.61 -7.54 9.95
C ALA A 171 17.08 -7.55 9.51
N HIS A 172 17.42 -6.71 8.54
CA HIS A 172 18.80 -6.41 8.15
C HIS A 172 19.71 -6.59 9.36
N SER A 173 20.50 -7.67 9.35
CA SER A 173 21.60 -7.82 10.30
C SER A 173 22.42 -6.54 10.21
N GLU A 174 22.80 -6.01 11.37
CA GLU A 174 23.62 -4.81 11.53
C GLU A 174 25.04 -4.99 10.95
N GLU A 175 25.16 -5.28 9.65
CA GLU A 175 26.42 -5.38 8.92
C GLU A 175 26.38 -4.44 7.71
N SER A 176 26.33 -3.13 7.99
CA SER A 176 26.85 -2.11 7.07
C SER A 176 27.36 -0.87 7.83
N LYS A 177 27.90 -1.05 9.04
CA LYS A 177 28.69 -0.04 9.75
C LYS A 177 30.18 -0.38 9.66
N THR A 178 30.67 -0.51 8.44
CA THR A 178 32.09 -0.38 8.10
C THR A 178 32.13 -0.27 6.60
N ASP A 179 32.09 0.95 6.08
CA ASP A 179 33.11 1.46 5.16
C ASP A 179 32.66 2.84 4.62
N ILE A 180 33.59 3.79 4.79
CA ILE A 180 33.61 5.22 4.40
C ILE A 180 33.09 6.18 5.46
#